data_AF-A0A2N9DXU6-F1
#
_entry.id   AF-A0A2N9DXU6-F1
#
_cell.length_a   1.000
_cell.length_b   1.000
_cell.length_c   1.000
_cell.angle_alpha   90.00
_cell.angle_beta   90.00
_cell.angle_gamma   90.00
#
_symmetry.space_group_name_H-M   'P 1'
#
loop_
_entity.id
_entity.type
_entity.pdbx_description
1 polymer ?
#
loop_
_entity_poly.entity_id
_entity_poly.type
_entity_poly.pdbx_seq_one_letter_code
_entity_poly.pdbx_strand_id
1 'polypeptide(L)'
;MDLAERLKVARRNSGLTQDEVAERLHISRQAISQWETGKSSPDIENIKLLNDIYLVDNLLDSTIRIKQFNFRTLLNRKIILSILAGLLLLFLCFSNKDSFGYQWKCLDGDHYQSNVHILSDTAVDKANAHAAKYGHKVTIFKK
;
A
#
# COMPACT_ATOMS: atom_id res chain seq x y z
N MET A 1 11.48 -26.82 -16.70
CA MET A 1 12.53 -27.58 -16.01
C MET A 1 12.71 -27.00 -14.61
N ASP A 2 12.53 -27.83 -13.59
CA ASP A 2 12.77 -27.44 -12.20
C ASP A 2 14.28 -27.45 -11.86
N LEU A 3 14.68 -26.78 -10.76
CA LEU A 3 16.07 -26.72 -10.31
C LEU A 3 16.66 -28.12 -10.08
N ALA A 4 15.89 -29.02 -9.45
CA ALA A 4 16.33 -30.38 -9.12
C ALA A 4 16.77 -31.16 -10.37
N GLU A 5 15.94 -31.12 -11.42
CA GLU A 5 16.26 -31.78 -12.69
C GLU A 5 17.46 -31.13 -13.39
N ARG A 6 17.60 -29.80 -13.31
CA ARG A 6 18.76 -29.11 -13.89
C ARG A 6 20.07 -29.48 -13.20
N LEU A 7 20.07 -29.62 -11.87
CA LEU A 7 21.24 -30.08 -11.12
C LEU A 7 21.64 -31.50 -11.54
N LYS A 8 20.66 -32.39 -11.63
CA LYS A 8 20.89 -33.78 -12.05
C LYS A 8 21.42 -33.90 -13.47
N VAL A 9 20.88 -33.10 -14.40
CA VAL A 9 21.35 -33.04 -15.79
C VAL A 9 22.75 -32.46 -15.87
N ALA A 10 23.01 -31.34 -15.19
CA ALA A 10 24.33 -30.70 -15.14
C ALA A 10 25.39 -31.67 -14.62
N ARG A 11 25.13 -32.34 -13.48
CA ARG A 11 26.03 -33.34 -12.93
C ARG A 11 26.35 -34.47 -13.91
N ARG A 12 25.32 -35.02 -14.57
CA ARG A 12 25.48 -36.10 -15.55
C ARG A 12 26.28 -35.64 -16.76
N ASN A 13 26.06 -34.43 -17.24
CA ASN A 13 26.82 -33.85 -18.35
C ASN A 13 28.29 -33.61 -17.99
N SER A 14 28.58 -33.32 -16.72
CA SER A 14 29.94 -33.23 -16.20
C SER A 14 30.58 -34.60 -15.91
N GLY A 15 29.86 -35.71 -16.10
CA GLY A 15 30.37 -37.07 -15.88
C GLY A 15 30.59 -37.43 -14.40
N LEU A 16 30.02 -36.67 -13.46
CA LEU A 16 30.26 -36.86 -12.03
C LEU A 16 29.17 -37.70 -11.37
N THR A 17 29.54 -38.44 -10.34
CA THR A 17 28.63 -39.12 -9.40
C THR A 17 28.14 -38.16 -8.31
N GLN A 18 27.07 -38.52 -7.61
CA GLN A 18 26.60 -37.70 -6.48
C GLN A 18 27.63 -37.67 -5.34
N ASP A 19 28.42 -38.73 -5.18
CA ASP A 19 29.48 -38.85 -4.19
C ASP A 19 30.65 -37.91 -4.49
N GLU A 20 31.13 -37.87 -5.73
CA GLU A 20 32.22 -36.96 -6.14
C GLU A 20 31.83 -35.49 -5.99
N VAL A 21 30.59 -35.14 -6.30
CA VAL A 21 30.08 -33.77 -6.09
C VAL A 21 30.02 -33.45 -4.61
N ALA A 22 29.49 -34.36 -3.79
CA ALA A 22 29.40 -34.17 -2.34
C ALA A 22 30.77 -33.99 -1.70
N GLU A 23 31.78 -34.75 -2.14
CA GLU A 23 33.16 -34.62 -1.69
C GLU A 23 33.75 -33.25 -2.05
N ARG A 24 33.55 -32.78 -3.29
CA ARG A 24 34.03 -31.45 -3.74
C ARG A 24 33.38 -30.29 -3.00
N LEU A 25 32.12 -30.45 -2.58
CA LEU A 25 31.38 -29.44 -1.82
C LEU A 25 31.52 -29.60 -0.30
N HIS A 26 32.24 -30.63 0.17
CA HIS A 26 32.39 -30.97 1.59
C HIS A 26 31.06 -31.13 2.34
N ILE A 27 30.09 -31.79 1.70
CA ILE A 27 28.75 -32.06 2.25
C ILE A 27 28.41 -33.55 2.15
N SER A 28 27.29 -33.96 2.73
CA SER A 28 26.83 -35.34 2.60
C SER A 28 26.26 -35.62 1.21
N ARG A 29 26.51 -36.82 0.69
CA ARG A 29 25.85 -37.35 -0.52
C ARG A 29 24.32 -37.24 -0.45
N GLN A 30 23.76 -37.42 0.75
CA GLN A 30 22.33 -37.31 0.98
C GLN A 30 21.80 -35.90 0.67
N ALA A 31 22.58 -34.85 0.92
CA ALA A 31 22.21 -33.48 0.56
C ALA A 31 22.08 -33.33 -0.97
N ILE A 32 23.08 -33.80 -1.74
CA ILE A 32 23.02 -33.81 -3.21
C ILE A 32 21.78 -34.59 -3.71
N SER A 33 21.52 -35.76 -3.12
CA SER A 33 20.33 -36.57 -3.47
C SER A 33 19.02 -35.83 -3.19
N GLN A 34 18.92 -35.12 -2.06
CA GLN A 34 17.73 -34.33 -1.75
C GLN A 34 17.55 -33.14 -2.68
N TRP A 35 18.64 -32.49 -3.10
CA TRP A 35 18.59 -31.39 -4.06
C TRP A 35 18.14 -31.87 -5.45
N GLU A 36 18.67 -33.00 -5.91
CA GLU A 36 18.28 -33.60 -7.20
C GLU A 36 16.89 -34.24 -7.21
N THR A 37 16.27 -34.42 -6.04
CA THR A 37 14.89 -34.92 -5.90
C THR A 37 13.89 -33.83 -5.48
N GLY A 38 14.35 -32.59 -5.32
CA GLY A 38 13.52 -31.45 -4.90
C GLY A 38 13.04 -31.50 -3.45
N LYS A 39 13.56 -32.42 -2.61
CA LYS A 39 13.22 -32.52 -1.18
C LYS A 39 13.79 -31.36 -0.37
N SER A 40 14.92 -30.81 -0.81
CA SER A 40 15.52 -29.60 -0.26
C SER A 40 16.20 -28.82 -1.38
N SER A 41 16.70 -27.62 -1.08
CA SER A 41 17.39 -26.77 -2.05
C SER A 41 18.77 -26.36 -1.53
N PRO A 42 19.78 -26.26 -2.41
CA PRO A 42 21.07 -25.70 -2.05
C PRO A 42 20.94 -24.22 -1.71
N ASP A 43 21.79 -23.75 -0.81
CA ASP A 43 21.95 -22.31 -0.56
C ASP A 43 22.70 -21.61 -1.70
N ILE A 44 22.83 -20.29 -1.60
CA ILE A 44 23.45 -19.47 -2.65
C ILE A 44 24.94 -19.79 -2.82
N GLU A 45 25.65 -20.15 -1.76
CA GLU A 45 27.08 -20.48 -1.81
C GLU A 45 27.29 -21.80 -2.52
N ASN A 46 26.52 -22.82 -2.16
CA ASN A 46 26.53 -24.11 -2.82
C ASN A 46 26.12 -24.00 -4.30
N ILE A 47 25.15 -23.15 -4.66
CA ILE A 47 24.82 -22.94 -6.09
C ILE A 47 25.99 -22.29 -6.85
N LYS A 48 26.74 -21.37 -6.24
CA LYS A 48 27.95 -20.80 -6.87
C LYS A 48 28.99 -21.88 -7.11
N LEU A 49 29.29 -22.69 -6.10
CA LEU A 49 30.23 -23.80 -6.21
C LEU A 49 29.77 -24.83 -7.27
N LEU A 50 28.47 -25.11 -7.35
CA LEU A 50 27.90 -26.00 -8.36
C LEU A 50 28.01 -25.43 -9.78
N ASN A 51 27.87 -24.10 -9.98
CA ASN A 51 28.15 -23.47 -11.27
C ASN A 51 29.59 -23.72 -11.69
N ASP A 52 30.55 -23.57 -10.76
CA ASP A 52 31.98 -23.77 -11.03
C ASP A 52 32.29 -25.25 -11.32
N ILE A 53 31.71 -26.18 -10.56
CA ILE A 53 31.92 -27.63 -10.73
C ILE A 53 31.33 -28.12 -12.06
N TYR A 54 30.16 -27.62 -12.44
CA TYR A 54 29.48 -28.09 -13.66
C TYR A 54 29.80 -27.28 -14.90
N LEU A 55 30.53 -26.16 -14.78
CA LEU A 55 30.79 -25.21 -15.85
C LEU A 55 29.50 -24.75 -16.56
N VAL A 56 28.42 -24.59 -15.79
CA VAL A 56 27.12 -24.15 -16.29
C VAL A 56 26.90 -22.70 -15.89
N ASP A 57 26.91 -21.81 -16.88
CA ASP A 57 26.41 -20.46 -16.66
C ASP A 57 24.89 -20.53 -16.38
N ASN A 58 24.44 -19.84 -15.33
CA ASN A 58 23.03 -19.56 -15.02
C ASN A 58 22.23 -20.53 -14.11
N LEU A 59 22.84 -21.39 -13.27
CA LEU A 59 22.04 -22.03 -12.19
C LEU A 59 21.50 -20.98 -11.20
N LEU A 60 22.29 -19.96 -10.86
CA LEU A 60 21.87 -18.85 -10.00
C LEU A 60 20.76 -17.97 -10.62
N ASP A 61 20.87 -17.59 -11.89
CA ASP A 61 19.92 -16.63 -12.47
C ASP A 61 18.48 -17.18 -12.46
N SER A 62 18.33 -18.45 -12.80
CA SER A 62 17.04 -19.13 -12.74
C SER A 62 16.44 -19.23 -11.33
N THR A 63 17.25 -19.49 -10.30
CA THR A 63 16.76 -19.64 -8.91
C THR A 63 16.37 -18.29 -8.34
N ILE A 64 17.14 -17.25 -8.61
CA ILE A 64 16.82 -15.87 -8.26
C ILE A 64 15.53 -15.44 -8.95
N ARG A 65 15.38 -15.70 -10.26
CA ARG A 65 14.15 -15.38 -11.01
C ARG A 65 12.92 -16.09 -10.44
N ILE A 66 13.01 -17.39 -10.13
CA ILE A 66 11.88 -18.15 -9.53
C ILE A 66 11.51 -17.57 -8.17
N LYS A 67 12.50 -17.26 -7.32
CA LYS A 67 12.23 -16.68 -5.99
C LYS A 67 11.62 -15.28 -6.09
N GLN A 68 12.12 -14.44 -6.99
CA GLN A 68 11.55 -13.12 -7.27
C GLN A 68 10.13 -13.22 -7.82
N PHE A 69 9.87 -14.15 -8.74
CA PHE A 69 8.54 -14.37 -9.31
C PHE A 69 7.53 -14.84 -8.26
N ASN A 70 7.91 -15.81 -7.42
CA ASN A 70 7.05 -16.28 -6.34
C ASN A 70 6.77 -15.18 -5.31
N PHE A 71 7.78 -14.39 -4.92
CA PHE A 71 7.56 -13.26 -4.01
C PHE A 71 6.61 -12.22 -4.59
N ARG A 72 6.79 -11.84 -5.88
CA ARG A 72 5.88 -10.91 -6.56
C ARG A 72 4.47 -11.48 -6.68
N THR A 73 4.32 -12.76 -6.99
CA THR A 73 3.02 -13.45 -7.05
C THR A 73 2.33 -13.49 -5.69
N LEU A 74 3.07 -13.80 -4.62
CA LEU A 74 2.58 -13.78 -3.24
C LEU A 74 2.20 -12.37 -2.78
N LEU A 75 3.02 -11.37 -3.12
CA LEU A 75 2.78 -9.96 -2.79
C LEU A 75 1.54 -9.44 -3.50
N ASN A 76 1.38 -9.73 -4.80
CA ASN A 76 0.18 -9.40 -5.57
C ASN A 76 -1.07 -10.02 -4.94
N ARG A 77 -1.03 -11.30 -4.54
CA ARG A 77 -2.16 -11.94 -3.86
C ARG A 77 -2.52 -11.23 -2.55
N LYS A 78 -1.55 -10.87 -1.71
CA LYS A 78 -1.81 -10.14 -0.45
C LYS A 78 -2.37 -8.74 -0.69
N ILE A 79 -1.83 -8.01 -1.67
CA ILE A 79 -2.30 -6.67 -2.06
C ILE A 79 -3.75 -6.74 -2.59
N ILE A 80 -4.05 -7.72 -3.45
CA ILE A 80 -5.41 -7.92 -3.98
C ILE A 80 -6.39 -8.23 -2.83
N LEU A 81 -6.01 -9.10 -1.89
CA LEU A 81 -6.85 -9.42 -0.72
C LEU A 81 -7.06 -8.19 0.18
N SER A 82 -6.04 -7.36 0.40
CA SER A 82 -6.18 -6.13 1.20
C SER A 82 -7.08 -5.09 0.53
N ILE A 83 -7.01 -4.96 -0.80
CA ILE A 83 -7.89 -4.07 -1.57
C ILE A 83 -9.34 -4.56 -1.47
N LEU A 84 -9.59 -5.86 -1.70
CA LEU A 84 -10.93 -6.45 -1.58
C LEU A 84 -11.52 -6.28 -0.17
N ALA A 85 -10.72 -6.51 0.87
CA ALA A 85 -11.15 -6.30 2.26
C ALA A 85 -11.47 -4.83 2.54
N GLY A 86 -10.67 -3.90 2.04
CA GLY A 86 -10.93 -2.46 2.17
C GLY A 86 -12.22 -2.03 1.47
N LEU A 87 -12.47 -2.52 0.25
CA LEU A 87 -13.71 -2.27 -0.48
C LEU A 87 -14.93 -2.87 0.24
N LEU A 88 -14.79 -4.06 0.82
CA LEU A 88 -15.83 -4.69 1.64
C LEU A 88 -16.13 -3.85 2.89
N LEU A 89 -15.12 -3.34 3.59
CA LEU A 89 -15.31 -2.47 4.75
C LEU A 89 -16.02 -1.16 4.38
N LEU A 90 -15.65 -0.56 3.24
CA LEU A 90 -16.33 0.63 2.73
C LEU A 90 -17.79 0.33 2.38
N PHE A 91 -18.05 -0.81 1.73
CA PHE A 91 -19.40 -1.26 1.43
C PHE A 91 -20.23 -1.46 2.70
N LEU A 92 -19.69 -2.15 3.70
CA LEU A 92 -20.34 -2.33 5.01
C LEU A 92 -20.59 -0.99 5.71
N CYS A 93 -19.67 -0.03 5.62
CA CYS A 93 -19.86 1.30 6.17
C CYS A 93 -20.98 2.07 5.45
N PHE A 94 -21.12 1.89 4.14
CA PHE A 94 -22.15 2.53 3.33
C PHE A 94 -23.54 1.90 3.54
N SER A 95 -23.62 0.57 3.62
CA SER A 95 -24.87 -0.17 3.87
C SER A 95 -25.45 0.07 5.26
N ASN A 96 -24.64 0.53 6.23
CA ASN A 96 -25.09 0.87 7.58
C ASN A 96 -25.53 2.34 7.75
N LYS A 97 -25.54 3.15 6.68
CA LYS A 97 -25.98 4.55 6.77
C LYS A 97 -27.46 4.72 7.11
N ASP A 98 -28.28 3.70 6.92
CA ASP A 98 -29.72 3.76 7.25
C ASP A 98 -30.01 3.58 8.75
N SER A 99 -29.03 3.14 9.57
CA SER A 99 -29.20 2.97 11.03
C SER A 99 -28.60 4.07 11.89
N PHE A 100 -27.65 4.85 11.36
CA PHE A 100 -27.21 6.06 12.04
C PHE A 100 -28.10 7.21 11.61
N GLY A 101 -29.11 7.49 12.44
CA GLY A 101 -29.86 8.74 12.42
C GLY A 101 -28.93 9.92 12.70
N TYR A 102 -28.11 10.28 11.71
CA TYR A 102 -27.51 11.59 11.65
C TYR A 102 -28.67 12.56 11.40
N GLN A 103 -29.22 13.11 12.49
CA GLN A 103 -29.90 14.39 12.42
C GLN A 103 -28.85 15.40 11.96
N TRP A 104 -28.69 15.53 10.65
CA TRP A 104 -28.31 16.82 10.09
C TRP A 104 -29.48 17.72 10.45
N LYS A 105 -29.33 18.45 11.56
CA LYS A 105 -30.15 19.62 11.77
C LYS A 105 -29.79 20.52 10.60
N CYS A 106 -30.61 20.46 9.55
CA CYS A 106 -30.65 21.52 8.55
C CYS A 106 -30.72 22.79 9.40
N LEU A 107 -29.72 23.66 9.25
CA LEU A 107 -29.84 25.02 9.74
C LEU A 107 -30.94 25.60 8.83
N ASP A 108 -32.19 25.42 9.26
CA ASP A 108 -33.35 25.95 8.58
C ASP A 108 -33.04 27.42 8.32
N GLY A 109 -32.96 27.75 7.04
CA GLY A 109 -32.71 29.08 6.54
C GLY A 109 -33.95 29.95 6.71
N ASP A 110 -34.52 29.97 7.91
CA ASP A 110 -35.74 30.70 8.21
C ASP A 110 -35.42 31.61 9.41
N HIS A 111 -35.43 32.91 9.14
CA HIS A 111 -35.14 34.04 10.04
C HIS A 111 -33.68 34.52 10.12
N TYR A 112 -33.16 35.01 8.98
CA TYR A 112 -32.44 36.29 9.05
C TYR A 112 -33.46 37.37 9.42
N GLN A 113 -33.73 37.55 10.72
CA GLN A 113 -34.22 38.84 11.16
C GLN A 113 -33.05 39.81 11.01
N SER A 114 -33.18 40.69 10.02
CA SER A 114 -32.40 41.91 9.96
C SER A 114 -32.53 42.62 11.31
N ASN A 115 -31.49 42.59 12.13
CA ASN A 115 -31.35 43.52 13.25
C ASN A 115 -31.02 44.91 12.69
N VAL A 116 -31.96 45.48 11.92
CA VAL A 116 -32.09 46.92 11.77
C VAL A 116 -32.73 47.36 13.09
N HIS A 117 -31.89 47.71 14.06
CA HIS A 117 -32.35 48.56 15.13
C HIS A 117 -32.88 49.82 14.45
N ILE A 118 -34.20 49.97 14.40
CA ILE A 118 -34.83 51.24 14.11
C ILE A 118 -34.37 52.14 15.25
N LEU A 119 -33.31 52.90 14.99
CA LEU A 119 -32.91 53.99 15.85
C LEU A 119 -34.12 54.91 15.93
N SER A 120 -34.71 55.05 17.12
CA SER A 120 -35.73 56.07 17.34
C SER A 120 -35.18 57.41 16.87
N ASP A 121 -36.04 58.33 16.41
CA ASP A 121 -35.63 59.63 15.87
C ASP A 121 -34.62 60.36 16.79
N THR A 122 -34.74 60.17 18.10
CA THR A 122 -33.83 60.69 19.13
C THR A 122 -32.39 60.20 18.99
N ALA A 123 -32.16 58.97 18.52
CA ALA A 123 -30.84 58.39 18.33
C ALA A 123 -30.19 58.83 17.00
N VAL A 124 -31.00 59.08 15.96
CA VAL A 124 -30.55 59.69 14.70
C VAL A 124 -30.08 61.12 14.93
N ASP A 125 -30.83 61.91 15.72
CA ASP A 125 -30.48 63.30 16.02
C ASP A 125 -29.19 63.39 16.86
N LYS A 126 -28.97 62.47 17.81
CA LYS A 126 -27.72 62.39 18.58
C LYS A 126 -26.52 62.01 17.72
N ALA A 127 -26.68 61.09 16.78
CA ALA A 127 -25.61 60.69 15.85
C ALA A 127 -25.20 61.84 14.92
N ASN A 128 -26.19 62.58 14.41
CA ASN A 128 -25.95 63.75 13.55
C ASN A 128 -25.30 64.91 14.33
N ALA A 129 -25.72 65.16 15.58
CA ALA A 129 -25.09 66.17 16.44
C ALA A 129 -23.64 65.82 16.78
N HIS A 130 -23.33 64.54 16.98
CA HIS A 130 -21.97 64.07 17.22
C HIS A 130 -21.09 64.23 15.97
N ALA A 131 -21.60 63.87 14.78
CA ALA A 131 -20.86 64.01 13.53
C ALA A 131 -20.55 65.47 13.18
N ALA A 132 -21.48 66.39 13.45
CA ALA A 132 -21.30 67.83 13.23
C ALA A 132 -20.18 68.43 14.11
N LYS A 133 -19.99 67.92 15.34
CA LYS A 133 -18.93 68.37 16.25
C LYS A 133 -17.52 68.11 15.71
N TYR A 134 -17.35 67.12 14.84
CA TYR A 134 -16.06 66.72 14.26
C TYR A 134 -15.96 67.01 12.76
N GLY A 135 -16.86 67.85 12.21
CA GLY A 135 -16.82 68.27 10.80
C GLY A 135 -17.19 67.19 9.77
N HIS A 136 -17.77 66.08 10.21
CA HIS A 136 -18.21 65.01 9.32
C HIS A 136 -19.70 65.17 8.97
N LYS A 137 -20.04 65.05 7.68
CA LYS A 137 -21.42 65.08 7.19
C LYS A 137 -21.91 63.64 7.00
N VAL A 138 -22.87 63.20 7.82
CA VAL A 138 -23.51 61.88 7.67
C VAL A 138 -24.88 62.10 7.05
N THR A 139 -25.10 61.55 5.85
CA THR A 139 -26.42 61.55 5.21
C THR A 139 -27.10 60.23 5.55
N ILE A 140 -27.97 60.25 6.58
CA ILE A 140 -28.83 59.11 6.90
C ILE A 140 -30.19 59.36 6.24
N PHE A 141 -30.57 58.51 5.30
CA PHE A 141 -31.90 58.58 4.67
C PHE A 141 -32.95 58.12 5.69
N LYS A 142 -33.80 59.06 6.15
CA LYS A 142 -35.07 58.72 6.79
C LYS A 142 -36.02 58.22 5.70
N LYS A 143 -36.75 57.14 5.96
CA LYS A 143 -37.92 56.78 5.16
C LYS A 143 -39.13 57.49 5.74
#